data_AF-A0A6I1ZL36-F1
#
_entry.id   AF-A0A6I1ZL36-F1
#
_cell.length_a   1.000
_cell.length_b   1.000
_cell.length_c   1.000
_cell.angle_alpha   90.00
_cell.angle_beta   90.00
_cell.angle_gamma   90.00
#
_symmetry.space_group_name_H-M   'P 1'
#
loop_
_entity.id
_entity.type
_entity.pdbx_description
1 polymer ?
#
loop_
_entity_poly.entity_id
_entity_poly.type
_entity_poly.pdbx_seq_one_letter_code
_entity_poly.pdbx_strand_id
1 'polypeptide(L)'
;MSVDTILLKGKPVAEAVYDRLKPRIADLRGQNIIPGLAVVLVGDDPASAVYVQSKTRAFQRLELATETFHLPVTTSEAELLQLIDRLNDDERFHGILVQLPLPSQISSQTVLERVSPLKDVDGFHPDSLGRLLAGQPRFIPCTPQGILEILTHYNIPTARRHAVIVGRSNIVGKPMMALLANKWDRGNATVTVCLTGT
;
A
#
# COMPACT_ATOMS: atom_id res chain seq x y z
N MET A 1 32.71 2.30 -20.34
CA MET A 1 31.80 1.15 -20.52
C MET A 1 30.43 1.74 -20.86
N SER A 2 29.84 1.35 -21.99
CA SER A 2 28.42 1.66 -22.25
C SER A 2 27.61 1.00 -21.15
N VAL A 3 26.89 1.78 -20.35
CA VAL A 3 25.93 1.23 -19.40
C VAL A 3 24.63 1.05 -20.17
N ASP A 4 24.42 -0.15 -20.68
CA ASP A 4 23.15 -0.49 -21.30
C ASP A 4 22.06 -0.44 -20.23
N THR A 5 21.11 0.48 -20.42
CA THR A 5 20.05 0.75 -19.45
C THR A 5 18.83 -0.11 -19.77
N ILE A 6 18.30 -0.81 -18.77
CA ILE A 6 17.07 -1.59 -18.90
C ILE A 6 15.89 -0.73 -18.46
N LEU A 7 14.86 -0.64 -19.31
CA LEU A 7 13.61 0.05 -18.96
C LEU A 7 12.70 -0.85 -18.12
N LEU A 8 12.51 -0.49 -16.85
CA LEU A 8 11.63 -1.20 -15.92
C LEU A 8 10.18 -0.72 -16.09
N LYS A 9 9.40 -1.42 -16.93
CA LYS A 9 8.00 -1.09 -17.16
C LYS A 9 7.12 -1.68 -16.06
N GLY A 10 6.34 -0.85 -15.38
CA GLY A 10 5.45 -1.32 -14.30
C GLY A 10 4.22 -2.11 -14.79
N LYS A 11 3.73 -1.85 -16.01
CA LYS A 11 2.50 -2.50 -16.51
C LYS A 11 2.62 -4.03 -16.63
N PRO A 12 3.69 -4.61 -17.23
CA PRO A 12 3.90 -6.06 -17.22
C PRO A 12 4.02 -6.65 -15.81
N VAL A 13 4.62 -5.92 -14.87
CA VAL A 13 4.75 -6.34 -13.47
C VAL A 13 3.38 -6.45 -12.81
N ALA A 14 2.54 -5.43 -12.99
CA ALA A 14 1.18 -5.43 -12.45
C ALA A 14 0.33 -6.57 -13.03
N GLU A 15 0.41 -6.80 -14.34
CA GLU A 15 -0.27 -7.92 -15.01
C GLU A 15 0.16 -9.27 -14.43
N ALA A 16 1.46 -9.49 -14.28
CA ALA A 16 1.99 -10.70 -13.65
C ALA A 16 1.53 -10.87 -12.19
N VAL A 17 1.43 -9.79 -11.42
CA VAL A 17 0.87 -9.84 -10.05
C VAL A 17 -0.60 -10.28 -10.09
N TYR A 18 -1.41 -9.69 -10.96
CA TYR A 18 -2.82 -10.06 -11.09
C TYR A 18 -3.00 -11.52 -11.50
N ASP A 19 -2.18 -12.02 -12.42
CA ASP A 19 -2.21 -13.43 -12.84
C ASP A 19 -1.89 -14.39 -11.68
N ARG A 20 -0.93 -14.04 -10.82
CA ARG A 20 -0.63 -14.82 -9.61
C ARG A 20 -1.76 -14.78 -8.57
N LEU A 21 -2.59 -13.73 -8.57
CA LEU A 21 -3.72 -13.60 -7.65
C LEU A 21 -4.95 -14.40 -8.08
N LYS A 22 -5.18 -14.58 -9.39
CA LYS A 22 -6.35 -15.31 -9.93
C LYS A 22 -6.64 -16.67 -9.24
N PRO A 23 -5.68 -17.60 -9.08
CA PRO A 23 -5.97 -18.88 -8.44
C PRO A 23 -6.38 -18.72 -6.97
N ARG A 24 -5.79 -17.78 -6.24
CA ARG A 24 -6.15 -17.50 -4.84
C ARG A 24 -7.55 -16.89 -4.72
N ILE A 25 -7.92 -16.01 -5.65
CA ILE A 25 -9.26 -15.42 -5.72
C ILE A 25 -10.30 -16.50 -6.02
N ALA A 26 -10.01 -17.40 -6.96
CA ALA A 26 -10.89 -18.51 -7.31
C ALA A 26 -11.11 -19.49 -6.13
N ASP A 27 -10.05 -19.81 -5.39
CA ASP A 27 -10.12 -20.65 -4.19
C ASP A 27 -11.02 -20.04 -3.09
N LEU A 28 -10.81 -18.76 -2.76
CA LEU A 28 -11.65 -18.04 -1.80
C LEU A 28 -13.11 -18.00 -2.25
N ARG A 29 -13.36 -17.80 -3.54
CA ARG A 29 -14.72 -17.81 -4.09
C ARG A 29 -15.37 -19.19 -3.95
N GLY A 30 -14.63 -20.27 -4.15
CA GLY A 30 -15.11 -21.64 -3.89
C GLY A 30 -15.52 -21.87 -2.43
N GLN A 31 -15.00 -21.06 -1.51
CA GLN A 31 -15.35 -21.04 -0.08
C GLN A 31 -16.43 -20.00 0.25
N ASN A 32 -17.08 -19.40 -0.75
CA ASN A 32 -18.04 -18.29 -0.62
C ASN A 32 -17.46 -17.02 0.03
N ILE A 33 -16.14 -16.82 -0.07
CA ILE A 33 -15.45 -15.63 0.43
C ILE A 33 -15.11 -14.73 -0.76
N ILE A 34 -15.60 -13.48 -0.74
CA ILE A 34 -15.25 -12.45 -1.71
C ILE A 34 -14.46 -11.36 -0.98
N PRO A 35 -13.15 -11.22 -1.25
CA PRO A 35 -12.36 -10.13 -0.67
C PRO A 35 -12.97 -8.76 -0.97
N GLY A 36 -13.07 -7.95 0.08
CA GLY A 36 -13.72 -6.64 0.04
C GLY A 36 -12.79 -5.51 0.47
N LEU A 37 -12.84 -4.39 -0.24
CA LEU A 37 -12.08 -3.17 0.06
C LEU A 37 -13.00 -1.96 0.23
N ALA A 38 -12.97 -1.34 1.40
CA ALA A 38 -13.55 -0.01 1.60
C ALA A 38 -12.52 1.06 1.25
N VAL A 39 -12.88 1.99 0.37
CA VAL A 39 -12.05 3.13 0.01
C VAL A 39 -12.70 4.39 0.56
N VAL A 40 -11.97 5.18 1.34
CA VAL A 40 -12.44 6.44 1.90
C VAL A 40 -11.73 7.59 1.20
N LEU A 41 -12.52 8.49 0.60
CA LEU A 41 -12.04 9.69 -0.07
C LEU A 41 -12.70 10.92 0.58
N VAL A 42 -11.88 11.89 0.99
CA VAL A 42 -12.36 13.14 1.60
C VAL A 42 -11.98 14.32 0.71
N GLY A 43 -12.99 15.04 0.23
CA GLY A 43 -12.83 16.14 -0.73
C GLY A 43 -12.71 15.67 -2.18
N ASP A 44 -12.43 16.63 -3.06
CA ASP A 44 -12.58 16.50 -4.51
C ASP A 44 -11.25 16.62 -5.28
N ASP A 45 -10.14 16.24 -4.66
CA ASP A 45 -8.83 16.27 -5.32
C ASP A 45 -8.87 15.39 -6.60
N PRO A 46 -8.69 15.97 -7.82
CA PRO A 46 -8.86 15.23 -9.06
C PRO A 46 -7.88 14.07 -9.22
N ALA A 47 -6.66 14.21 -8.70
CA ALA A 47 -5.64 13.16 -8.76
C ALA A 47 -6.05 11.95 -7.89
N SER A 48 -6.59 12.22 -6.72
CA SER A 48 -7.15 11.22 -5.80
C SER A 48 -8.34 10.48 -6.43
N ALA A 49 -9.25 11.19 -7.09
CA ALA A 49 -10.38 10.58 -7.79
C ALA A 49 -9.93 9.60 -8.90
N VAL A 50 -8.96 10.00 -9.73
CA VAL A 50 -8.41 9.13 -10.79
C VAL A 50 -7.77 7.86 -10.19
N TYR A 51 -7.04 8.01 -9.09
CA TYR A 51 -6.38 6.91 -8.42
C TYR A 51 -7.38 5.91 -7.81
N VAL A 52 -8.42 6.40 -7.13
CA VAL A 52 -9.51 5.58 -6.58
C VAL A 52 -10.29 4.85 -7.67
N GLN A 53 -10.59 5.52 -8.79
CA GLN A 53 -11.24 4.87 -9.92
C GLN A 53 -10.39 3.75 -10.51
N SER A 54 -9.06 3.93 -10.58
CA SER A 54 -8.14 2.88 -11.05
C SER A 54 -8.22 1.62 -10.16
N LYS A 55 -8.26 1.80 -8.83
CA LYS A 55 -8.44 0.70 -7.88
C LYS A 55 -9.79 0.02 -8.04
N THR A 56 -10.85 0.80 -8.16
CA THR A 56 -12.22 0.29 -8.37
C THR A 56 -12.29 -0.59 -9.63
N ARG A 57 -11.72 -0.11 -10.75
CA ARG A 57 -11.67 -0.89 -12.00
C ARG A 57 -10.86 -2.18 -11.85
N ALA A 58 -9.75 -2.15 -11.11
CA ALA A 58 -8.95 -3.36 -10.86
C ALA A 58 -9.74 -4.40 -10.04
N PHE A 59 -10.48 -3.97 -9.02
CA PHE A 59 -11.33 -4.84 -8.21
C PHE A 59 -12.47 -5.43 -9.04
N GLN A 60 -13.16 -4.61 -9.84
CA GLN A 60 -14.22 -5.09 -10.74
C GLN A 60 -13.69 -6.12 -11.76
N ARG A 61 -12.53 -5.86 -12.37
CA ARG A 61 -11.91 -6.79 -13.32
C ARG A 61 -11.54 -8.13 -12.70
N LEU A 62 -11.26 -8.14 -11.40
CA LEU A 62 -10.94 -9.34 -10.63
C LEU A 62 -12.17 -9.94 -9.93
N GLU A 63 -13.37 -9.38 -10.17
CA GLU A 63 -14.62 -9.80 -9.53
C GLU A 63 -14.52 -9.82 -7.99
N LEU A 64 -13.94 -8.75 -7.45
CA LEU A 64 -13.79 -8.48 -6.01
C LEU A 64 -14.77 -7.40 -5.56
N ALA A 65 -15.08 -7.38 -4.26
CA ALA A 65 -15.98 -6.40 -3.68
C ALA A 65 -15.22 -5.09 -3.35
N THR A 66 -15.81 -3.96 -3.69
CA THR A 66 -15.25 -2.65 -3.37
C THR A 66 -16.36 -1.61 -3.23
N GLU A 67 -16.22 -0.72 -2.26
CA GLU A 67 -17.12 0.42 -2.07
C GLU A 67 -16.27 1.67 -1.81
N THR A 68 -16.62 2.77 -2.47
CA THR A 68 -15.95 4.05 -2.25
C THR A 68 -16.88 5.00 -1.48
N PHE A 69 -16.45 5.39 -0.30
CA PHE A 69 -17.11 6.35 0.57
C PHE A 69 -16.55 7.74 0.28
N HIS A 70 -17.33 8.54 -0.46
CA HIS A 70 -17.02 9.92 -0.75
C HIS A 70 -17.57 10.84 0.35
N LEU A 71 -16.67 11.60 0.98
CA LEU A 71 -16.99 12.56 2.02
C LEU A 71 -16.62 13.97 1.56
N PRO A 72 -17.42 15.00 1.89
CA PRO A 72 -17.11 16.38 1.52
C PRO A 72 -15.83 16.87 2.19
N VAL A 73 -15.17 17.86 1.59
CA VAL A 73 -13.96 18.51 2.17
C VAL A 73 -14.24 19.13 3.54
N THR A 74 -15.50 19.43 3.86
CA THR A 74 -15.97 20.00 5.13
C THR A 74 -16.14 18.96 6.24
N THR A 75 -15.97 17.67 5.95
CA THR A 75 -16.05 16.61 6.96
C THR A 75 -15.08 16.88 8.10
N SER A 76 -15.58 16.73 9.32
CA SER A 76 -14.78 16.82 10.54
C SER A 76 -13.98 15.54 10.77
N GLU A 77 -12.87 15.66 11.52
CA GLU A 77 -12.10 14.48 11.93
C GLU A 77 -12.97 13.46 12.70
N ALA A 78 -13.86 13.92 13.58
CA ALA A 78 -14.73 13.04 14.36
C ALA A 78 -15.69 12.21 13.48
N GLU A 79 -16.31 12.82 12.47
CA GLU A 79 -17.19 12.11 11.52
C GLU A 79 -16.41 11.08 10.70
N LEU A 80 -15.20 11.42 10.27
CA LEU A 80 -14.34 10.48 9.56
C LEU A 80 -13.94 9.29 10.44
N LEU A 81 -13.54 9.54 11.70
CA LEU A 81 -13.18 8.47 12.63
C LEU A 81 -14.38 7.53 12.90
N GLN A 82 -15.59 8.07 13.04
CA GLN A 82 -16.80 7.25 13.17
C GLN A 82 -17.09 6.38 11.94
N LEU A 83 -16.80 6.87 10.74
CA LEU A 83 -16.87 6.03 9.54
C LEU A 83 -15.84 4.90 9.61
N ILE A 84 -14.58 5.20 9.95
CA ILE A 84 -13.53 4.19 10.05
C ILE A 84 -13.88 3.12 11.09
N ASP A 85 -14.44 3.51 12.23
CA ASP A 85 -14.92 2.58 13.27
C ASP A 85 -15.97 1.62 12.70
N ARG A 86 -16.98 2.13 11.98
CA ARG A 86 -17.98 1.28 11.33
C ARG A 86 -17.36 0.32 10.31
N LEU A 87 -16.38 0.78 9.53
CA LEU A 87 -15.70 -0.05 8.52
C LEU A 87 -14.78 -1.10 9.17
N ASN A 88 -14.22 -0.81 10.34
CA ASN A 88 -13.44 -1.78 11.11
C ASN A 88 -14.31 -2.97 11.53
N ASP A 89 -15.56 -2.73 11.89
CA ASP A 89 -16.50 -3.76 12.34
C ASP A 89 -17.26 -4.45 11.19
N ASP A 90 -17.28 -3.85 9.98
CA ASP A 90 -18.00 -4.38 8.84
C ASP A 90 -17.27 -5.57 8.18
N GLU A 91 -17.80 -6.78 8.37
CA GLU A 91 -17.25 -8.04 7.84
C GLU A 91 -17.24 -8.12 6.31
N ARG A 92 -17.99 -7.26 5.61
CA ARG A 92 -17.94 -7.18 4.13
C ARG A 92 -16.56 -6.70 3.67
N PHE A 93 -15.86 -5.91 4.49
CA PHE A 93 -14.57 -5.32 4.15
C PHE A 93 -13.43 -6.00 4.89
N HIS A 94 -12.46 -6.48 4.12
CA HIS A 94 -11.25 -7.13 4.58
C HIS A 94 -10.04 -6.17 4.57
N GLY A 95 -10.18 -5.05 3.85
CA GLY A 95 -9.24 -3.95 3.83
C GLY A 95 -9.95 -2.61 3.86
N ILE A 96 -9.28 -1.63 4.45
CA ILE A 96 -9.70 -0.22 4.45
C ILE A 96 -8.55 0.58 3.87
N LEU A 97 -8.89 1.49 2.96
CA LEU A 97 -7.95 2.40 2.34
C LEU A 97 -8.41 3.83 2.53
N VAL A 98 -7.59 4.65 3.19
CA VAL A 98 -7.84 6.08 3.33
C VAL A 98 -6.97 6.82 2.31
N GLN A 99 -7.61 7.47 1.33
CA GLN A 99 -6.89 8.19 0.30
C GLN A 99 -6.30 9.50 0.85
N LEU A 100 -5.00 9.69 0.66
CA LEU A 100 -4.25 10.89 1.04
C LEU A 100 -4.01 11.81 -0.19
N PRO A 101 -3.80 13.12 0.01
CA PRO A 101 -3.83 13.85 1.28
C PRO A 101 -5.25 14.07 1.81
N LEU A 102 -5.40 14.13 3.13
CA LEU A 102 -6.64 14.57 3.77
C LEU A 102 -6.68 16.11 3.85
N PRO A 103 -7.87 16.71 3.99
CA PRO A 103 -8.00 18.13 4.30
C PRO A 103 -7.17 18.55 5.52
N SER A 104 -6.66 19.78 5.53
CA SER A 104 -5.69 20.25 6.54
C SER A 104 -6.23 20.27 7.97
N GLN A 105 -7.55 20.29 8.15
CA GLN A 105 -8.19 20.22 9.46
C GLN A 105 -8.23 18.79 10.06
N ILE A 106 -7.82 17.77 9.30
CA ILE A 106 -7.84 16.36 9.71
C ILE A 106 -6.41 15.86 9.87
N SER A 107 -6.10 15.30 11.04
CA SER A 107 -4.85 14.61 11.29
C SER A 107 -4.80 13.28 10.53
N SER A 108 -3.99 13.22 9.48
CA SER A 108 -3.74 11.96 8.75
C SER A 108 -3.21 10.86 9.67
N GLN A 109 -2.39 11.22 10.67
CA GLN A 109 -1.87 10.25 11.63
C GLN A 109 -3.00 9.63 12.46
N THR A 110 -3.89 10.45 13.03
CA THR A 110 -5.02 9.98 13.85
C THR A 110 -5.93 9.04 13.05
N VAL A 111 -6.19 9.38 11.79
CA VAL A 111 -7.04 8.58 10.90
C VAL A 111 -6.39 7.24 10.53
N LEU A 112 -5.10 7.25 10.16
CA LEU A 112 -4.38 6.03 9.80
C LEU A 112 -4.21 5.09 11.00
N GLU A 113 -3.99 5.63 12.21
CA GLU A 113 -3.95 4.85 13.46
C GLU A 113 -5.33 4.30 13.87
N ARG A 114 -6.41 4.88 13.35
CA ARG A 114 -7.76 4.36 13.62
C ARG A 114 -8.13 3.15 12.77
N VAL A 115 -7.53 3.01 11.59
CA VAL A 115 -7.73 1.83 10.75
C VAL A 115 -7.18 0.60 11.49
N SER A 116 -8.00 -0.44 11.66
CA SER A 116 -7.57 -1.66 12.32
C SER A 116 -6.29 -2.21 11.66
N PRO A 117 -5.26 -2.61 12.43
CA PRO A 117 -4.06 -3.25 11.89
C PRO A 117 -4.33 -4.56 11.11
N LEU A 118 -5.53 -5.12 11.25
CA LEU A 118 -5.98 -6.30 10.51
C LEU A 118 -6.65 -5.96 9.18
N LYS A 119 -7.03 -4.69 8.97
CA LYS A 119 -7.62 -4.17 7.72
C LYS A 119 -6.74 -3.08 7.05
N ASP A 120 -5.58 -2.75 7.61
CA ASP A 120 -4.60 -1.79 7.08
C ASP A 120 -3.85 -2.32 5.84
N VAL A 121 -4.56 -2.50 4.73
CA VAL A 121 -3.99 -3.06 3.50
C VAL A 121 -2.98 -2.13 2.82
N ASP A 122 -2.96 -0.85 3.18
CA ASP A 122 -1.94 0.11 2.75
C ASP A 122 -0.68 0.10 3.64
N GLY A 123 -0.70 -0.60 4.77
CA GLY A 123 0.46 -0.85 5.63
C GLY A 123 0.98 0.37 6.39
N PHE A 124 0.15 1.40 6.59
CA PHE A 124 0.57 2.66 7.21
C PHE A 124 0.33 2.72 8.72
N HIS A 125 -0.40 1.75 9.29
CA HIS A 125 -0.59 1.66 10.73
C HIS A 125 0.76 1.43 11.42
N PRO A 126 1.06 2.09 12.56
CA PRO A 126 2.32 1.90 13.29
C PRO A 126 2.64 0.45 13.64
N ASP A 127 1.64 -0.39 13.97
CA ASP A 127 1.79 -1.85 14.12
C ASP A 127 2.36 -2.50 12.85
N SER A 128 1.80 -2.22 11.67
CA SER A 128 2.29 -2.75 10.38
C SER A 128 3.74 -2.35 10.13
N LEU A 129 4.09 -1.07 10.37
CA LEU A 129 5.46 -0.57 10.22
C LEU A 129 6.44 -1.14 11.24
N GLY A 130 6.02 -1.29 12.50
CA GLY A 130 6.82 -1.90 13.56
C GLY A 130 7.11 -3.37 13.27
N ARG A 131 6.11 -4.12 12.82
CA ARG A 131 6.24 -5.51 12.34
C ARG A 131 7.19 -5.62 11.16
N LEU A 132 7.07 -4.72 10.19
CA LEU A 132 7.99 -4.66 9.05
C LEU A 132 9.42 -4.42 9.51
N LEU A 133 9.65 -3.47 10.42
CA LEU A 133 10.98 -3.18 10.97
C LEU A 133 11.55 -4.37 11.75
N ALA A 134 10.70 -5.13 12.43
CA ALA A 134 11.07 -6.35 13.15
C ALA A 134 11.29 -7.58 12.22
N GLY A 135 11.14 -7.42 10.90
CA GLY A 135 11.31 -8.51 9.94
C GLY A 135 10.14 -9.50 9.88
N GLN A 136 8.96 -9.13 10.43
CA GLN A 136 7.76 -9.96 10.47
C GLN A 136 6.55 -9.23 9.85
N PRO A 137 6.65 -8.73 8.61
CA PRO A 137 5.60 -7.90 8.03
C PRO A 137 4.27 -8.66 7.91
N ARG A 138 3.17 -7.97 8.21
CA ARG A 138 1.80 -8.42 7.87
C ARG A 138 1.37 -7.73 6.57
N PHE A 139 0.99 -6.46 6.67
CA PHE A 139 0.81 -5.59 5.52
C PHE A 139 2.09 -4.78 5.30
N ILE A 140 2.47 -4.64 4.04
CA ILE A 140 3.64 -3.88 3.62
C ILE A 140 3.12 -2.66 2.86
N PRO A 141 3.67 -1.47 3.11
CA PRO A 141 3.37 -0.29 2.30
C PRO A 141 3.39 -0.55 0.80
N CYS A 142 2.26 -0.25 0.14
CA CYS A 142 2.00 -0.63 -1.26
C CYS A 142 3.09 -0.16 -2.23
N THR A 143 3.57 1.08 -2.10
CA THR A 143 4.59 1.63 -3.01
C THR A 143 5.95 0.92 -2.84
N PRO A 144 6.52 0.82 -1.62
CA PRO A 144 7.72 0.00 -1.38
C PRO A 144 7.59 -1.46 -1.83
N GLN A 145 6.42 -2.10 -1.59
CA GLN A 145 6.18 -3.44 -2.09
C GLN A 145 6.18 -3.50 -3.62
N GLY A 146 5.54 -2.53 -4.28
CA GLY A 146 5.54 -2.42 -5.74
C GLY A 146 6.95 -2.25 -6.32
N ILE A 147 7.83 -1.49 -5.66
CA ILE A 147 9.24 -1.38 -6.06
C ILE A 147 9.92 -2.75 -5.99
N LEU A 148 9.74 -3.51 -4.91
CA LEU A 148 10.30 -4.86 -4.80
C LEU A 148 9.73 -5.82 -5.87
N GLU A 149 8.45 -5.74 -6.18
CA GLU A 149 7.83 -6.54 -7.26
C GLU A 149 8.45 -6.20 -8.62
N ILE A 150 8.72 -4.92 -8.90
CA ILE A 150 9.41 -4.49 -10.12
C ILE A 150 10.82 -5.08 -10.16
N LEU A 151 11.62 -4.91 -9.09
CA LEU A 151 12.98 -5.44 -9.03
C LEU A 151 13.00 -6.97 -9.21
N THR A 152 12.07 -7.67 -8.57
CA THR A 152 11.93 -9.13 -8.66
C THR A 152 11.58 -9.56 -10.07
N HIS A 153 10.58 -8.94 -10.70
CA HIS A 153 10.15 -9.27 -12.06
C HIS A 153 11.27 -9.11 -13.09
N TYR A 154 12.12 -8.11 -12.92
CA TYR A 154 13.27 -7.84 -13.79
C TYR A 154 14.56 -8.55 -13.34
N ASN A 155 14.48 -9.47 -12.36
CA ASN A 155 15.62 -10.23 -11.82
C ASN A 155 16.77 -9.33 -11.33
N ILE A 156 16.45 -8.18 -10.74
CA ILE A 156 17.44 -7.26 -10.18
C ILE A 156 17.69 -7.66 -8.72
N PRO A 157 18.88 -8.18 -8.39
CA PRO A 157 19.17 -8.63 -7.03
C PRO A 157 19.32 -7.44 -6.09
N THR A 158 18.67 -7.50 -4.93
CA THR A 158 18.85 -6.56 -3.82
C THR A 158 19.90 -7.05 -2.82
N ALA A 159 20.02 -8.36 -2.66
CA ALA A 159 20.91 -8.96 -1.66
C ALA A 159 22.37 -8.57 -1.91
N ARG A 160 23.06 -8.20 -0.83
CA ARG A 160 24.47 -7.77 -0.82
C ARG A 160 24.76 -6.53 -1.68
N ARG A 161 23.72 -5.79 -2.11
CA ARG A 161 23.89 -4.49 -2.77
C ARG A 161 23.94 -3.38 -1.73
N HIS A 162 24.51 -2.25 -2.13
CA HIS A 162 24.40 -1.00 -1.40
C HIS A 162 23.27 -0.18 -2.03
N ALA A 163 22.14 -0.08 -1.34
CA ALA A 163 21.00 0.71 -1.76
C ALA A 163 21.02 2.08 -1.08
N VAL A 164 20.82 3.14 -1.87
CA VAL A 164 20.68 4.51 -1.37
C VAL A 164 19.25 4.97 -1.59
N ILE A 165 18.57 5.35 -0.51
CA ILE A 165 17.21 5.87 -0.53
C ILE A 165 17.29 7.38 -0.27
N VAL A 166 16.77 8.19 -1.18
CA VAL A 166 16.68 9.64 -1.00
C VAL A 166 15.26 9.98 -0.54
N GLY A 167 15.11 10.35 0.73
CA GLY A 167 13.84 10.63 1.38
C GLY A 167 13.47 9.62 2.48
N ARG A 168 12.81 10.11 3.53
CA ARG A 168 12.52 9.35 4.77
C ARG A 168 11.05 9.44 5.22
N SER A 169 10.12 9.54 4.27
CA SER A 169 8.69 9.55 4.58
C SER A 169 8.26 8.25 5.25
N ASN A 170 7.20 8.30 6.07
CA ASN A 170 6.66 7.12 6.74
C ASN A 170 5.95 6.16 5.77
N ILE A 171 5.57 6.64 4.57
CA ILE A 171 4.82 5.86 3.58
C ILE A 171 5.68 5.24 2.47
N VAL A 172 6.91 5.74 2.26
CA VAL A 172 7.82 5.24 1.20
C VAL A 172 9.24 5.00 1.73
N GLY A 173 9.93 6.06 2.19
CA GLY A 173 11.37 5.98 2.47
C GLY A 173 11.73 5.02 3.61
N LYS A 174 11.12 5.20 4.80
CA LYS A 174 11.39 4.34 5.96
C LYS A 174 10.97 2.89 5.74
N PRO A 175 9.78 2.59 5.17
CA PRO A 175 9.42 1.20 4.89
C PRO A 175 10.34 0.56 3.84
N MET A 176 10.74 1.28 2.79
CA MET A 176 11.67 0.76 1.80
C MET A 176 13.04 0.43 2.41
N MET A 177 13.52 1.28 3.34
CA MET A 177 14.72 1.00 4.11
C MET A 177 14.60 -0.30 4.89
N ALA A 178 13.51 -0.47 5.66
CA ALA A 178 13.28 -1.69 6.44
C ALA A 178 13.21 -2.94 5.54
N LEU A 179 12.45 -2.88 4.45
CA LEU A 179 12.34 -3.97 3.47
C LEU A 179 13.70 -4.40 2.90
N LEU A 180 14.53 -3.44 2.49
CA LEU A 180 15.84 -3.74 1.90
C LEU A 180 16.85 -4.23 2.95
N ALA A 181 16.79 -3.73 4.18
CA ALA A 181 17.70 -4.13 5.26
C ALA A 181 17.35 -5.51 5.86
N ASN A 182 16.08 -5.91 5.84
CA ASN A 182 15.64 -7.19 6.38
C ASN A 182 16.32 -8.39 5.70
N LYS A 183 16.56 -9.45 6.49
CA LYS A 183 17.21 -10.69 6.02
C LYS A 183 16.23 -11.62 5.32
N TRP A 184 16.10 -11.45 4.00
CA TRP A 184 15.28 -12.25 3.10
C TRP A 184 15.74 -12.09 1.64
N ASP A 185 15.15 -12.84 0.73
CA ASP A 185 15.50 -12.91 -0.70
C ASP A 185 15.40 -11.56 -1.44
N ARG A 186 14.36 -10.78 -1.15
CA ARG A 186 14.07 -9.47 -1.75
C ARG A 186 14.65 -8.29 -0.96
N GLY A 187 15.53 -8.56 0.01
CA GLY A 187 16.24 -7.56 0.80
C GLY A 187 17.70 -7.94 0.98
N ASN A 188 18.17 -7.96 2.22
CA ASN A 188 19.55 -8.25 2.61
C ASN A 188 20.58 -7.31 1.96
N ALA A 189 20.24 -6.03 1.82
CA ALA A 189 21.09 -4.96 1.30
C ALA A 189 21.71 -4.14 2.44
N THR A 190 22.85 -3.52 2.17
CA THR A 190 23.33 -2.38 2.95
C THR A 190 22.52 -1.16 2.52
N VAL A 191 21.91 -0.44 3.45
CA VAL A 191 21.03 0.69 3.12
C VAL A 191 21.57 1.99 3.69
N THR A 192 21.63 3.04 2.86
CA THR A 192 21.87 4.42 3.28
C THR A 192 20.62 5.25 3.01
N VAL A 193 20.21 6.08 3.96
CA VAL A 193 19.07 7.01 3.79
C VAL A 193 19.59 8.44 3.78
N CYS A 194 19.36 9.14 2.67
CA CYS A 194 19.67 10.56 2.49
C CYS A 194 18.41 11.41 2.69
N LEU A 195 18.58 12.65 3.11
CA LEU A 195 17.52 13.62 3.38
C LEU A 195 17.91 15.03 2.91
N THR A 196 17.00 15.99 3.01
CA THR A 196 17.21 17.38 2.55
C THR A 196 18.31 18.15 3.27
N GLY A 197 18.82 17.62 4.38
CA GLY A 197 19.93 18.20 5.16
C GLY A 197 21.23 17.37 5.12
N THR A 198 21.32 16.38 4.23
CA THR A 198 22.59 15.69 3.88
C THR A 198 23.24 16.35 2.68
#